data_AF-A0A7T5RFR2-F1
#
_entry.id   AF-A0A7T5RFR2-F1
#
_cell.length_a   1.000
_cell.length_b   1.000
_cell.length_c   1.000
_cell.angle_alpha   90.00
_cell.angle_beta   90.00
_cell.angle_gamma   90.00
#
_symmetry.space_group_name_H-M   'P 1'
#
loop_
_entity.id
_entity.type
_entity.pdbx_description
1 polymer ?
#
loop_
_entity_poly.entity_id
_entity_poly.type
_entity_poly.pdbx_seq_one_letter_code
_entity_poly.pdbx_strand_id
1 'polypeptide(L)'
;MNKSQDASNQNFGDFFRSRRIELGFSLRAFCERYGYDPGNISRLERNILPPTLDDEKLAGYAAALKIKRDTEDWIKFHDLAHTAKGQIPTDIKNQENINNLLPAFFRTMRNKKLDRKKLEQLIKLLEK
;
A
#
# COMPACT_ATOMS: atom_id res chain seq x y z
N MET A 1 -18.38 14.12 8.59
CA MET A 1 -17.69 13.34 9.64
C MET A 1 -16.28 13.02 9.17
N ASN A 2 -15.30 13.32 10.03
CA ASN A 2 -13.87 13.46 9.79
C ASN A 2 -13.22 12.46 8.81
N LYS A 3 -12.71 12.98 7.68
CA LYS A 3 -11.93 12.24 6.66
C LYS A 3 -10.44 12.11 7.00
N SER A 4 -9.99 12.63 8.14
CA SER A 4 -8.55 12.85 8.40
C SER A 4 -7.89 11.88 9.38
N GLN A 5 -8.57 10.80 9.78
CA GLN A 5 -8.05 9.85 10.78
C GLN A 5 -7.78 8.43 10.27
N ASP A 6 -8.05 8.13 8.99
CA ASP A 6 -8.00 6.74 8.46
C ASP A 6 -6.79 6.46 7.54
N ALA A 7 -5.97 7.47 7.23
CA ALA A 7 -4.89 7.33 6.24
C ALA A 7 -3.68 6.52 6.75
N SER A 8 -3.47 6.43 8.07
CA SER A 8 -2.23 5.95 8.68
C SER A 8 -2.18 4.44 8.95
N ASN A 9 -3.25 3.67 8.70
CA ASN A 9 -3.26 2.23 8.97
C ASN A 9 -4.03 1.38 7.95
N GLN A 10 -4.27 1.94 6.75
CA GLN A 10 -4.97 1.26 5.69
C GLN A 10 -4.04 0.26 5.00
N ASN A 11 -4.45 -1.01 4.91
CA ASN A 11 -3.72 -2.03 4.12
C ASN A 11 -4.15 -1.97 2.64
N PHE A 12 -3.48 -2.77 1.79
CA PHE A 12 -3.75 -2.77 0.35
C PHE A 12 -5.21 -3.12 0.01
N GLY A 13 -5.78 -4.14 0.66
CA GLY A 13 -7.16 -4.57 0.38
C GLY A 13 -8.19 -3.49 0.71
N ASP A 14 -8.02 -2.81 1.84
CA ASP A 14 -8.87 -1.70 2.26
C ASP A 14 -8.75 -0.51 1.31
N PHE A 15 -7.52 -0.20 0.85
CA PHE A 15 -7.29 0.86 -0.14
C PHE A 15 -7.97 0.54 -1.48
N PHE A 16 -7.77 -0.68 -1.99
CA PHE A 16 -8.39 -1.13 -3.23
C PHE A 16 -9.92 -1.02 -3.16
N ARG A 17 -10.51 -1.54 -2.08
CA ARG A 17 -11.96 -1.53 -1.87
C ARG A 17 -12.51 -0.10 -1.80
N SER A 18 -11.87 0.78 -1.05
CA SER A 18 -12.28 2.17 -0.92
C SER A 18 -12.28 2.88 -2.27
N ARG A 19 -11.21 2.73 -3.07
CA ARG A 19 -11.13 3.31 -4.42
C ARG A 19 -12.20 2.77 -5.35
N ARG A 20 -12.47 1.46 -5.32
CA ARG A 20 -13.56 0.88 -6.13
C ARG A 20 -14.93 1.46 -5.76
N ILE A 21 -15.21 1.62 -4.47
CA ILE A 21 -16.48 2.17 -3.97
C ILE A 21 -16.59 3.66 -4.30
N GLU A 22 -15.51 4.43 -4.20
CA GLU A 22 -15.46 5.86 -4.61
C GLU A 22 -15.81 6.04 -6.09
N LEU A 23 -15.43 5.07 -6.93
CA LEU A 23 -15.82 5.04 -8.35
C LEU A 23 -17.26 4.57 -8.59
N GLY A 24 -18.02 4.25 -7.55
CA GLY A 24 -19.42 3.83 -7.63
C GLY A 24 -19.64 2.38 -8.05
N PHE A 25 -18.60 1.53 -8.04
CA PHE A 25 -18.76 0.13 -8.43
C PHE A 25 -19.05 -0.79 -7.25
N SER A 26 -20.03 -1.69 -7.43
CA SER A 26 -20.06 -2.94 -6.68
C SER A 26 -18.88 -3.83 -7.08
N LEU A 27 -18.54 -4.84 -6.27
CA LEU A 27 -17.44 -5.76 -6.59
C LEU A 27 -17.69 -6.46 -7.94
N ARG A 28 -18.91 -6.99 -8.15
CA ARG A 28 -19.28 -7.67 -9.40
C ARG A 28 -19.20 -6.74 -10.61
N ALA A 29 -19.77 -5.53 -10.50
CA ALA A 29 -19.75 -4.56 -11.60
C ALA A 29 -18.33 -4.11 -11.96
N PHE A 30 -17.44 -3.96 -10.97
CA PHE A 30 -16.02 -3.67 -11.21
C PHE A 30 -15.33 -4.81 -11.95
N CYS A 31 -15.56 -6.05 -11.50
CA CYS A 31 -14.98 -7.24 -12.11
C CYS A 31 -15.46 -7.43 -13.55
N GLU A 32 -16.76 -7.28 -13.81
CA GLU A 32 -17.34 -7.33 -15.16
C GLU A 32 -16.78 -6.23 -16.07
N ARG A 33 -16.66 -5.00 -15.58
CA ARG A 33 -16.17 -3.86 -16.37
C ARG A 33 -14.71 -3.99 -16.78
N TYR A 34 -13.87 -4.55 -15.90
CA TYR A 34 -12.42 -4.59 -16.09
C TYR A 34 -11.85 -6.00 -16.33
N GLY A 35 -12.72 -7.03 -16.44
CA GLY A 35 -12.33 -8.39 -16.77
C GLY A 35 -11.58 -9.12 -15.64
N TYR A 36 -11.87 -8.79 -14.38
CA TYR A 36 -11.25 -9.46 -13.24
C TYR A 36 -12.12 -10.60 -12.69
N ASP A 37 -11.46 -11.59 -12.06
CA ASP A 37 -12.17 -12.65 -11.34
C ASP A 37 -12.73 -12.12 -9.99
N PRO A 38 -14.05 -12.24 -9.73
CA PRO A 38 -14.64 -11.80 -8.47
C PRO A 38 -14.08 -12.47 -7.22
N GLY A 39 -13.67 -13.74 -7.33
CA GLY A 39 -13.08 -14.50 -6.22
C GLY A 39 -11.74 -13.92 -5.79
N ASN A 40 -10.88 -13.62 -6.78
CA ASN A 40 -9.58 -12.98 -6.57
C ASN A 40 -9.73 -11.56 -6.01
N ILE A 41 -10.58 -10.72 -6.59
CA ILE A 41 -10.81 -9.36 -6.07
C ILE A 41 -11.39 -9.40 -4.65
N SER A 42 -12.33 -10.31 -4.37
CA SER A 42 -12.87 -10.48 -3.01
C SER A 42 -11.80 -10.88 -1.99
N ARG A 43 -10.90 -11.81 -2.36
CA ARG A 43 -9.80 -12.23 -1.48
C ARG A 43 -8.76 -11.13 -1.33
N LEU A 44 -8.49 -10.37 -2.39
CA LEU A 44 -7.57 -9.24 -2.40
C LEU A 44 -8.05 -8.13 -1.46
N GLU A 45 -9.30 -7.69 -1.60
CA GLU A 45 -9.89 -6.65 -0.76
C GLU A 45 -10.00 -7.04 0.73
N ARG A 46 -10.02 -8.34 1.03
CA ARG A 46 -10.01 -8.86 2.40
C ARG A 46 -8.62 -9.20 2.92
N ASN A 47 -7.56 -8.90 2.16
CA ASN A 47 -6.17 -9.21 2.49
C ASN A 47 -5.87 -10.71 2.69
N ILE A 48 -6.68 -11.58 2.09
CA ILE A 48 -6.45 -13.04 2.08
C ILE A 48 -5.53 -13.43 0.94
N LEU A 49 -5.67 -12.75 -0.20
CA LEU A 49 -4.78 -12.89 -1.35
C LEU A 49 -3.91 -11.63 -1.42
N PRO A 50 -2.58 -11.72 -1.27
CA PRO A 50 -1.73 -10.56 -1.46
C PRO A 50 -1.80 -10.09 -2.92
N PRO A 51 -1.59 -8.78 -3.20
CA PRO A 51 -1.53 -8.28 -4.56
C PRO A 51 -0.38 -8.90 -5.34
N THR A 52 -0.47 -8.83 -6.66
CA THR A 52 0.70 -9.08 -7.52
C THR A 52 1.68 -7.91 -7.43
N LEU A 53 2.98 -8.20 -7.57
CA LEU A 53 4.03 -7.17 -7.75
C LEU A 53 4.58 -7.19 -9.18
N ASP A 54 3.92 -7.91 -10.08
CA ASP A 54 4.14 -7.80 -11.51
C ASP A 54 3.67 -6.41 -11.96
N ASP A 55 4.59 -5.62 -12.54
CA ASP A 55 4.37 -4.22 -12.84
C ASP A 55 3.18 -3.99 -13.78
N GLU A 56 3.01 -4.85 -14.80
CA GLU A 56 1.92 -4.73 -15.76
C GLU A 56 0.56 -4.98 -15.09
N LYS A 57 0.45 -6.07 -14.31
CA LYS A 57 -0.81 -6.38 -13.61
C LYS A 57 -1.13 -5.38 -12.52
N LEU A 58 -0.13 -4.90 -11.78
CA LEU A 58 -0.32 -3.89 -10.73
C LEU A 58 -0.73 -2.55 -11.33
N ALA A 59 -0.09 -2.14 -12.44
CA ALA A 59 -0.51 -0.96 -13.22
C ALA A 59 -1.92 -1.13 -13.81
N GLY A 60 -2.31 -2.34 -14.19
CA GLY A 60 -3.67 -2.66 -14.61
C GLY A 60 -4.70 -2.37 -13.52
N TYR A 61 -4.44 -2.80 -12.29
CA TYR A 61 -5.29 -2.47 -11.14
C TYR A 61 -5.37 -0.96 -10.90
N ALA A 62 -4.23 -0.27 -10.93
CA ALA A 62 -4.19 1.19 -10.76
C ALA A 62 -5.03 1.91 -11.83
N ALA A 63 -4.93 1.49 -13.09
CA ALA A 63 -5.71 2.04 -14.20
C ALA A 63 -7.22 1.79 -14.03
N ALA A 64 -7.62 0.58 -13.61
CA ALA A 64 -9.02 0.24 -13.32
C ALA A 64 -9.59 1.07 -12.16
N LEU A 65 -8.76 1.33 -11.14
CA LEU A 65 -9.07 2.18 -9.99
C LEU A 65 -8.87 3.68 -10.25
N LYS A 66 -8.56 4.09 -11.49
CA LYS A 66 -8.34 5.49 -11.88
C LYS A 66 -7.26 6.21 -11.06
N ILE A 67 -6.27 5.47 -10.58
CA ILE A 67 -5.10 6.03 -9.91
C ILE A 67 -4.14 6.57 -10.98
N LYS A 68 -3.89 7.88 -10.95
CA LYS A 68 -2.99 8.54 -11.89
C LYS A 68 -1.54 8.24 -11.51
N ARG A 69 -0.70 7.94 -12.51
CA ARG A 69 0.75 7.78 -12.34
C ARG A 69 1.37 9.04 -11.71
N ASP A 70 2.47 8.85 -10.99
CA ASP A 70 3.27 9.91 -10.39
C ASP A 70 2.51 10.81 -9.40
N THR A 71 1.43 10.29 -8.81
CA THR A 71 0.69 10.95 -7.73
C THR A 71 0.96 10.28 -6.39
N GLU A 72 0.65 10.96 -5.29
CA GLU A 72 0.74 10.38 -3.93
C GLU A 72 -0.09 9.09 -3.81
N ASP A 73 -1.27 9.04 -4.45
CA ASP A 73 -2.11 7.83 -4.47
C ASP A 73 -1.42 6.68 -5.21
N TRP A 74 -0.62 6.97 -6.25
CA TRP A 74 0.16 5.96 -6.97
C TRP A 74 1.28 5.41 -6.10
N ILE A 75 2.06 6.29 -5.47
CA ILE A 75 3.14 5.90 -4.56
C ILE A 75 2.55 5.06 -3.42
N LYS A 76 1.50 5.55 -2.76
CA LYS A 76 0.79 4.84 -1.70
C LYS A 76 0.28 3.47 -2.15
N PHE A 77 -0.30 3.38 -3.35
CA PHE A 77 -0.80 2.11 -3.88
C PHE A 77 0.32 1.07 -4.04
N HIS A 78 1.47 1.48 -4.57
CA HIS A 78 2.65 0.61 -4.70
C HIS A 78 3.25 0.24 -3.34
N ASP A 79 3.41 1.20 -2.44
CA ASP A 79 3.93 0.97 -1.09
C ASP A 79 3.08 -0.04 -0.32
N LEU A 80 1.75 0.10 -0.40
CA LEU A 80 0.82 -0.85 0.20
C LEU A 80 0.93 -2.25 -0.43
N ALA A 81 1.15 -2.33 -1.74
CA ALA A 81 1.31 -3.60 -2.43
C ALA A 81 2.58 -4.34 -1.98
N HIS A 82 3.71 -3.62 -1.90
CA HIS A 82 4.98 -4.16 -1.41
C HIS A 82 4.89 -4.55 0.07
N THR A 83 4.27 -3.70 0.90
CA THR A 83 4.04 -3.96 2.33
C THR A 83 3.20 -5.21 2.55
N ALA A 84 2.15 -5.44 1.74
CA ALA A 84 1.32 -6.64 1.82
C ALA A 84 2.09 -7.95 1.53
N LYS A 85 3.23 -7.88 0.84
CA LYS A 85 4.16 -9.01 0.65
C LYS A 85 5.35 -9.01 1.60
N GLY A 86 5.44 -8.07 2.54
CA GLY A 86 6.61 -7.90 3.40
C GLY A 86 7.87 -7.53 2.63
N GLN A 87 7.71 -6.84 1.49
CA GLN A 87 8.81 -6.39 0.64
C GLN A 87 8.98 -4.88 0.75
N ILE A 88 10.22 -4.41 0.54
CA ILE A 88 10.51 -2.99 0.39
C ILE A 88 10.31 -2.61 -1.10
N PRO A 89 9.67 -1.48 -1.41
CA PRO A 89 9.59 -0.95 -2.78
C PRO A 89 10.94 -0.93 -3.50
N THR A 90 10.94 -1.22 -4.80
CA THR A 90 12.17 -1.42 -5.58
C THR A 90 12.97 -0.13 -5.75
N ASP A 91 12.29 0.99 -5.91
CA ASP A 91 12.84 2.34 -5.97
C ASP A 91 13.60 2.72 -4.68
N ILE A 92 13.12 2.25 -3.51
CA ILE A 92 13.79 2.42 -2.22
C ILE A 92 14.94 1.41 -2.06
N LYS A 93 14.71 0.14 -2.42
CA LYS A 93 15.70 -0.94 -2.26
C LYS A 93 17.00 -0.67 -3.01
N ASN A 94 16.93 0.02 -4.15
CA ASN A 94 18.10 0.31 -4.98
C ASN A 94 18.91 1.54 -4.52
N GLN A 95 18.48 2.21 -3.45
CA GLN A 95 19.19 3.37 -2.88
C GLN A 95 20.29 2.89 -1.91
N GLU A 96 21.55 2.99 -2.33
CA GLU A 96 22.73 2.54 -1.55
C GLU A 96 22.81 3.16 -0.15
N ASN A 97 22.44 4.44 -0.03
CA ASN A 97 22.37 5.15 1.24
C ASN A 97 21.37 4.53 2.22
N ILE A 98 20.21 4.05 1.75
CA ILE A 98 19.20 3.42 2.60
C ILE A 98 19.66 2.04 3.05
N ASN A 99 20.28 1.26 2.16
CA ASN A 99 20.79 -0.07 2.50
C ASN A 99 21.82 -0.06 3.63
N ASN A 100 22.59 1.03 3.77
CA ASN A 100 23.52 1.21 4.87
C ASN A 100 22.84 1.57 6.20
N LEU A 101 21.65 2.18 6.16
CA LEU A 101 20.89 2.62 7.33
C LEU A 101 19.95 1.53 7.88
N LEU A 102 19.42 0.67 7.00
CA LEU A 102 18.47 -0.39 7.36
C LEU A 102 18.96 -1.33 8.48
N PRO A 103 20.22 -1.82 8.48
CA PRO A 103 20.71 -2.68 9.58
C PRO A 103 20.67 -1.99 10.94
N ALA A 104 21.04 -0.70 11.01
CA ALA A 104 21.01 0.08 12.25
C ALA A 104 19.57 0.29 12.73
N PHE A 105 18.65 0.57 11.80
CA PHE A 105 17.22 0.68 12.09
C PHE A 105 16.63 -0.64 12.62
N PHE A 106 16.86 -1.76 11.94
CA PHE A 106 16.38 -3.08 12.37
C PHE A 106 16.93 -3.49 13.73
N ARG A 107 18.21 -3.22 14.00
CA ARG A 107 18.82 -3.45 15.32
C ARG A 107 18.12 -2.65 16.41
N THR A 108 17.74 -1.40 16.12
CA THR A 108 17.04 -0.53 17.08
C THR A 108 15.62 -1.04 17.38
N MET A 109 14.91 -1.51 16.34
CA MET A 109 13.58 -2.13 16.47
C MET A 109 13.63 -3.41 17.32
N ARG A 110 14.57 -4.33 17.02
CA ARG A 110 14.71 -5.60 17.75
C ARG A 110 15.03 -5.42 19.23
N ASN A 111 15.85 -4.43 19.56
CA ASN A 111 16.22 -4.11 20.94
C ASN A 111 15.10 -3.43 21.75
N LYS A 112 13.87 -3.34 21.19
CA LYS A 112 12.70 -2.67 21.79
C LYS A 112 12.97 -1.24 22.27
N LYS A 113 14.00 -0.58 21.71
CA LYS A 113 14.36 0.81 22.06
C LYS A 113 13.41 1.82 21.41
N LEU A 114 12.68 1.38 20.38
CA LEU A 114 11.63 2.13 19.70
C LEU A 114 10.27 1.59 20.14
N ASP A 115 9.61 2.31 21.04
CA ASP A 115 8.20 2.07 21.36
C ASP A 115 7.30 2.80 20.34
N ARG A 116 5.99 2.53 20.41
CA ARG A 116 5.00 3.14 19.50
C ARG A 116 5.08 4.67 19.50
N LYS A 117 5.27 5.29 20.67
CA LYS A 117 5.34 6.75 20.82
C LYS A 117 6.56 7.34 20.10
N LYS A 118 7.72 6.70 20.22
CA LYS A 118 8.94 7.12 19.51
C LYS A 118 8.84 6.88 18.00
N LEU A 119 8.15 5.82 17.57
CA LEU A 119 7.89 5.59 16.14
C LEU A 119 6.96 6.67 15.57
N GLU A 120 5.91 7.04 16.29
CA GLU A 120 5.02 8.16 15.91
C GLU A 120 5.77 9.50 15.85
N GLN A 121 6.69 9.74 16.80
CA GLN A 121 7.57 10.92 16.76
C GLN A 121 8.50 10.90 15.55
N LEU A 122 9.07 9.74 15.21
CA LEU A 122 9.93 9.57 14.03
C LEU A 122 9.15 9.87 12.75
N ILE A 123 7.95 9.32 12.59
CA ILE A 123 7.08 9.58 11.43
C ILE A 123 6.83 11.08 11.29
N LYS A 124 6.45 11.76 12.38
CA LYS A 124 6.21 13.21 12.38
C LYS A 124 7.45 14.05 12.01
N LEU A 125 8.66 13.55 12.26
CA LEU A 125 9.90 14.21 11.85
C LEU A 125 10.17 14.04 10.35
N LEU A 126 9.71 12.94 9.74
CA LEU A 126 9.88 12.64 8.31
C LEU A 126 8.84 13.34 7.43
N GLU A 127 7.68 13.69 7.98
CA GLU A 127 6.60 14.45 7.30
C GLU A 127 6.87 15.96 7.21
N LYS A 128 8.01 16.45 7.71
CA LYS A 128 8.45 17.85 7.65
C LYS A 128 9.46 18.08 6.55
#